data_AF-A0A0W8JH40-F1
#
_entry.id   AF-A0A0W8JH40-F1
#
_cell.length_a   1.000
_cell.length_b   1.000
_cell.length_c   1.000
_cell.angle_alpha   90.00
_cell.angle_beta   90.00
_cell.angle_gamma   90.00
#
_symmetry.space_group_name_H-M   'P 1'
#
loop_
_entity.id
_entity.type
_entity.pdbx_description
1 polymer ?
#
loop_
_entity_poly.entity_id
_entity_poly.type
_entity_poly.pdbx_seq_one_letter_code
_entity_poly.pdbx_strand_id
1 'polypeptide(L)' 'MYETIPYNPEFAQKAREYLRQLEEIFEAEQRHNSQELRNVLLYLNNLITTHYVRYHQEIDGEDLV' A
#
# COMPACT_ATOMS: atom_id res chain seq x y z
N MET A 1 22.51 -0.71 -0.57
CA MET A 1 21.45 -0.04 -1.36
C MET A 1 20.25 -0.96 -1.30
N TYR A 2 19.14 -0.54 -0.69
CA TYR A 2 17.93 -1.35 -0.72
C TYR A 2 17.40 -1.29 -2.15
N GLU A 3 17.29 -2.43 -2.81
CA GLU A 3 16.64 -2.50 -4.11
C GLU A 3 15.16 -2.16 -3.91
N THR A 4 14.76 -0.98 -4.36
CA THR A 4 13.35 -0.60 -4.47
C THR A 4 12.75 -1.36 -5.64
N ILE A 5 11.76 -2.21 -5.35
CA ILE A 5 10.93 -2.83 -6.37
C ILE A 5 10.27 -1.69 -7.17
N PRO A 6 10.38 -1.67 -8.52
CA PRO A 6 9.72 -0.66 -9.34
C PRO A 6 8.21 -0.62 -9.08
N TYR A 7 7.59 0.54 -9.25
CA TYR A 7 6.14 0.62 -9.10
C TYR A 7 5.48 -0.23 -10.17
N ASN A 8 4.56 -1.09 -9.75
CA ASN A 8 3.70 -1.84 -10.66
C ASN A 8 2.24 -1.64 -10.22
N PRO A 9 1.38 -1.06 -11.08
CA PRO A 9 -0.01 -0.78 -10.74
C PRO A 9 -0.81 -2.02 -10.34
N GLU A 10 -0.60 -3.15 -11.00
CA GLU A 10 -1.33 -4.40 -10.72
C GLU A 10 -0.95 -4.97 -9.36
N PHE A 11 0.35 -4.99 -9.04
CA PHE A 11 0.84 -5.41 -7.73
C PHE A 11 0.31 -4.49 -6.62
N ALA A 12 0.33 -3.17 -6.84
CA ALA A 12 -0.18 -2.21 -5.88
C ALA A 12 -1.67 -2.38 -5.62
N GLN A 13 -2.47 -2.58 -6.68
CA GLN A 13 -3.90 -2.84 -6.57
C GLN A 13 -4.18 -4.12 -5.77
N LYS A 14 -3.49 -5.21 -6.13
CA LYS A 14 -3.65 -6.51 -5.45
C LYS A 14 -3.21 -6.46 -3.99
N ALA A 15 -2.16 -5.70 -3.68
CA ALA A 15 -1.74 -5.47 -2.30
C ALA A 15 -2.83 -4.74 -1.49
N ARG A 16 -3.49 -3.72 -2.05
CA ARG A 16 -4.61 -3.03 -1.39
C ARG A 16 -5.80 -3.96 -1.14
N GLU A 17 -6.10 -4.84 -2.08
CA GLU A 17 -7.15 -5.87 -1.91
C GLU A 17 -6.82 -6.82 -0.76
N TYR A 18 -5.58 -7.30 -0.66
CA TYR A 18 -5.15 -8.15 0.45
C TYR A 18 -5.19 -7.43 1.81
N LEU A 19 -4.80 -6.15 1.86
CA LEU A 19 -4.91 -5.36 3.10
C LEU A 19 -6.37 -5.25 3.58
N ARG A 20 -7.32 -5.06 2.64
CA ARG A 20 -8.76 -5.03 2.97
C ARG A 20 -9.26 -6.39 3.46
N GLN A 21 -8.92 -7.48 2.77
CA GLN A 21 -9.30 -8.83 3.19
C GLN A 21 -8.79 -9.15 4.60
N LEU A 22 -7.57 -8.72 4.92
CA LEU A 22 -7.04 -8.84 6.28
C LEU A 22 -7.90 -8.05 7.27
N GLU A 23 -8.20 -6.77 7.00
CA GLU A 23 -9.08 -5.97 7.87
C GLU A 23 -10.40 -6.69 8.16
N GLU A 24 -11.08 -7.19 7.12
CA GLU A 24 -12.36 -7.91 7.23
C GLU A 24 -12.25 -9.20 8.08
N ILE A 25 -11.19 -10.00 7.90
CA ILE A 25 -10.97 -11.22 8.69
C ILE A 25 -10.83 -10.88 10.18
N PHE A 26 -10.03 -9.86 10.50
CA PHE A 26 -9.77 -9.50 11.88
C PHE A 26 -10.95 -8.82 12.57
N GLU A 27 -11.76 -8.06 11.83
CA GLU A 27 -13.05 -7.54 12.33
C GLU A 27 -14.03 -8.67 12.63
N ALA A 28 -14.15 -9.66 11.73
CA ALA A 28 -15.03 -10.81 11.93
C ALA A 28 -14.64 -11.67 13.14
N GLU A 29 -13.34 -11.79 13.41
CA GLU A 29 -12.83 -12.58 14.53
C GLU A 29 -12.88 -11.86 15.89
N GLN A 30 -13.39 -10.61 15.97
CA GLN A 30 -13.48 -9.78 17.19
C GLN A 30 -12.21 -9.81 18.07
N ARG A 31 -11.02 -9.91 17.44
CA ARG A 31 -9.78 -10.05 18.20
C ARG A 31 -9.49 -8.75 18.96
N HIS A 32 -9.28 -8.87 20.28
CA HIS A 32 -8.74 -7.81 21.13
C HIS A 32 -7.31 -7.48 20.70
N ASN A 33 -7.16 -6.61 19.69
CA ASN A 33 -6.01 -5.78 19.31
C ASN A 33 -6.21 -5.10 17.94
N SER A 34 -7.46 -4.81 17.55
CA SER A 34 -7.81 -4.23 16.26
C SER A 34 -7.11 -2.91 15.97
N GLN A 35 -6.77 -2.12 16.99
CA GLN A 35 -6.13 -0.82 16.80
C GLN A 35 -4.70 -0.92 16.27
N GLU A 36 -3.87 -1.82 16.80
CA GLU A 36 -2.49 -1.98 16.33
C GLU A 36 -2.46 -2.52 14.91
N LEU A 37 -3.31 -3.52 14.62
CA LEU A 37 -3.47 -4.03 13.27
C LEU A 37 -3.93 -2.94 12.29
N ARG A 38 -4.95 -2.16 12.65
CA ARG A 38 -5.45 -1.07 11.82
C ARG A 38 -4.35 -0.05 11.52
N ASN A 39 -3.52 0.28 12.50
CA ASN A 39 -2.36 1.15 12.30
C ASN A 39 -1.35 0.55 11.31
N VAL A 40 -1.08 -0.76 11.39
CA VAL A 40 -0.20 -1.48 10.44
C VAL A 40 -0.78 -1.46 9.04
N LEU A 41 -2.06 -1.80 8.87
CA LEU A 41 -2.73 -1.80 7.55
C LEU A 41 -2.73 -0.39 6.93
N LEU A 42 -2.98 0.64 7.74
CA LEU A 42 -2.91 2.03 7.31
C LEU A 42 -1.49 2.43 6.87
N TYR A 43 -0.47 2.04 7.63
CA TYR A 43 0.91 2.31 7.29
C TYR A 43 1.30 1.67 5.95
N LEU A 44 0.93 0.40 5.73
CA LEU A 44 1.18 -0.30 4.47
C LEU A 44 0.46 0.36 3.30
N ASN A 45 -0.80 0.77 3.48
CA ASN A 45 -1.56 1.48 2.45
C ASN A 45 -0.92 2.85 2.09
N ASN A 46 -0.41 3.56 3.09
CA ASN A 46 0.31 4.83 2.89
C ASN A 46 1.65 4.62 2.16
N LEU A 47 2.34 3.53 2.45
CA LEU A 47 3.57 3.17 1.74
C LEU A 47 3.31 2.89 0.26
N ILE A 48 2.28 2.09 -0.06
CA ILE A 48 1.85 1.83 -1.45
C ILE A 48 1.49 3.14 -2.15
N THR A 49 0.77 4.03 -1.47
CA THR A 49 0.36 5.33 -2.01
C THR A 49 1.56 6.25 -2.26
N THR A 50 2.54 6.26 -1.36
CA THR A 50 3.77 7.04 -1.53
C THR A 50 4.56 6.55 -2.75
N HIS A 51 4.62 5.23 -2.95
CA HIS A 51 5.28 4.64 -4.11
C HIS A 51 4.57 5.02 -5.42
N TYR A 52 3.24 4.95 -5.45
CA TYR A 52 2.42 5.40 -6.59
C TYR A 52 2.69 6.87 -6.95
N VAL A 53 2.66 7.77 -5.95
CA VAL A 53 2.87 9.21 -6.18
C VAL A 53 4.26 9.47 -6.75
N ARG A 54 5.31 8.84 -6.20
CA ARG A 54 6.68 9.00 -6.71
C ARG A 54 6.81 8.54 -8.17
N TYR A 55 6.24 7.39 -8.49
CA TYR A 55 6.24 6.87 -9.86
C TYR A 55 5.59 7.84 -10.86
N HIS A 56 4.44 8.45 -10.50
CA HIS A 56 3.77 9.41 -11.38
C HIS A 56 4.51 10.75 -11.45
N GLN A 57 5.13 11.20 -10.36
CA GLN A 57 6.00 12.38 -10.38
C GLN A 57 7.24 12.19 -11.25
N GLU A 58 7.81 10.98 -11.28
CA GLU A 58 8.93 10.64 -12.16
C GLU A 58 8.49 10.61 -13.64
N ILE A 59 7.33 10.01 -13.96
CA ILE A 59 6.78 10.00 -15.32
C ILE A 59 6.42 11.41 -15.81
N ASP A 60 5.68 12.18 -15.01
CA ASP A 60 5.26 13.55 -15.38
C ASP A 60 6.47 14.49 -15.55
N GLY A 61 7.60 14.19 -14.90
CA GLY A 61 8.87 14.90 -15.05
C GLY A 61 9.67 14.51 -16.28
N GLU A 62 9.51 13.28 -16.80
CA GLU A 62 10.15 12.80 -18.02
C GLU A 62 9.43 13.28 -19.30
N ASP A 63 8.11 13.47 -19.26
CA ASP A 63 7.31 13.97 -20.41
C ASP A 63 7.53 15.46 -20.74
N LEU A 64 8.32 16.19 -19.93
CA LEU A 64 8.61 17.62 -20.10
C LEU A 64 10.00 17.91 -20.70
N VAL A 65 10.74 16.90 -21.16
CA VAL A 65 12.10 17.03 -21.74
C VAL A 65 12.15 16.68 -23.22
#